data_AF-A0A142BD45-F1
#
_entry.id   AF-A0A142BD45-F1
#
_cell.length_a   1.000
_cell.length_b   1.000
_cell.length_c   1.000
_cell.angle_alpha   90.00
_cell.angle_beta   90.00
_cell.angle_gamma   90.00
#
_symmetry.space_group_name_H-M   'P 1'
#
loop_
_entity.id
_entity.type
_entity.pdbx_description
1 polymer ?
#
loop_
_entity_poly.entity_id
_entity_poly.type
_entity_poly.pdbx_seq_one_letter_code
_entity_poly.pdbx_strand_id
1 'polypeptide(L)' 'MGSYSEDSDDKVWSAQLLYKIDSNAVVYARYRDVKMGEGRFQCGETTSKDLRGKSDSFKEASIGIEYWF' A
#
# COMPACT_ATOMS: atom_id res chain seq x y z
N MET A 1 1.17 -5.24 -29.86
CA MET A 1 0.17 -4.94 -28.81
C MET A 1 0.57 -5.75 -27.59
N GLY A 2 0.90 -5.10 -26.46
CA GLY A 2 1.24 -5.79 -25.22
C GLY A 2 0.00 -6.03 -24.38
N SER A 3 -0.16 -7.26 -23.88
CA SER A 3 -1.24 -7.67 -22.97
C SER A 3 -0.81 -7.43 -21.51
N TYR A 4 -1.67 -6.78 -20.72
CA TYR A 4 -1.50 -6.66 -19.27
C TYR A 4 -1.90 -8.00 -18.62
N SER A 5 -1.04 -8.52 -17.73
CA SER A 5 -1.34 -9.75 -16.96
C SER A 5 -2.26 -9.44 -15.77
N GLU A 6 -3.19 -10.35 -15.45
CA GLU A 6 -4.22 -10.21 -14.41
C GLU A 6 -3.70 -9.97 -12.97
N ASP A 7 -2.40 -10.13 -12.73
CA ASP A 7 -1.75 -9.92 -11.43
C ASP A 7 -1.02 -8.57 -11.31
N SER A 8 -1.27 -7.62 -12.22
CA SER A 8 -0.63 -6.29 -12.16
C SER A 8 -1.24 -5.34 -11.14
N ASP A 9 -2.41 -5.66 -10.61
CA ASP A 9 -3.21 -4.77 -9.78
C ASP A 9 -2.65 -4.65 -8.36
N ASP A 10 -2.51 -3.40 -7.90
CA ASP A 10 -2.12 -3.11 -6.53
C ASP A 10 -3.36 -3.11 -5.62
N LYS A 11 -3.27 -3.73 -4.44
CA LYS A 11 -4.35 -3.82 -3.47
C LYS A 11 -3.89 -3.37 -2.09
N VAL A 12 -4.69 -2.52 -1.46
CA VAL A 12 -4.46 -2.07 -0.08
C VAL A 12 -5.65 -2.40 0.79
N TRP A 13 -5.38 -2.98 1.96
CA TRP A 13 -6.34 -3.09 3.05
C TRP A 13 -5.84 -2.28 4.24
N SER A 14 -6.73 -1.53 4.89
CA SER A 14 -6.38 -0.80 6.10
C SER A 14 -7.54 -0.77 7.09
N ALA A 15 -7.19 -0.87 8.36
CA ALA A 15 -8.09 -0.68 9.49
C ALA A 15 -7.47 0.33 10.46
N GLN A 16 -8.30 1.22 11.00
CA GLN A 16 -7.88 2.25 11.94
C GLN A 16 -8.87 2.37 13.09
N LEU A 17 -8.32 2.46 14.30
CA LEU A 17 -9.05 2.87 15.50
C LEU A 17 -8.57 4.27 15.88
N LEU A 18 -9.53 5.17 16.10
CA LEU A 18 -9.28 6.54 16.49
C LEU A 18 -10.03 6.83 17.79
N TYR A 19 -9.32 7.41 18.75
CA TYR A 19 -9.88 7.88 20.01
C TYR A 19 -9.65 9.38 20.16
N LYS A 20 -10.73 10.12 20.39
CA LYS A 20 -10.67 11.56 20.62
C LYS A 20 -10.31 11.81 22.08
N ILE A 21 -9.10 12.30 22.34
CA ILE A 21 -8.60 12.57 23.70
C ILE A 21 -8.95 13.98 24.18
N ASP A 22 -9.13 14.92 23.25
CA ASP A 22 -9.51 16.30 23.53
C ASP A 22 -10.35 16.86 22.35
N SER A 23 -10.95 18.03 22.52
CA SER A 23 -11.56 18.78 21.40
C SER A 23 -10.58 18.98 20.25
N ASN A 24 -9.31 19.18 20.57
CA ASN A 24 -8.22 19.52 19.67
C ASN A 24 -7.17 18.40 19.52
N ALA A 25 -7.46 17.17 19.96
CA ALA A 25 -6.49 16.09 19.79
C ALA A 25 -7.12 14.70 19.66
N VAL A 26 -6.46 13.85 18.86
CA VAL A 26 -6.81 12.45 18.67
C VAL A 26 -5.57 11.57 18.81
N VAL A 27 -5.77 10.35 19.29
CA VAL A 27 -4.79 9.27 19.19
C VAL A 27 -5.36 8.19 18.29
N TYR A 28 -4.50 7.57 17.49
CA TYR A 28 -4.93 6.50 16.60
C TYR A 28 -3.92 5.35 16.57
N ALA A 29 -4.46 4.18 16.26
CA ALA A 29 -3.70 3.01 15.86
C ALA A 29 -4.21 2.55 14.49
N ARG A 30 -3.29 2.24 13.58
CA ARG A 30 -3.59 1.81 12.22
C ARG A 30 -2.82 0.55 11.88
N TYR A 31 -3.47 -0.35 11.17
CA TYR A 31 -2.81 -1.43 10.44
C TYR A 31 -3.12 -1.31 8.96
N ARG A 32 -2.12 -1.56 8.11
CA ARG A 32 -2.29 -1.66 6.66
C ARG A 32 -1.51 -2.82 6.09
N ASP A 33 -2.14 -3.51 5.14
CA ASP A 33 -1.54 -4.56 4.31
C ASP A 33 -1.55 -4.06 2.87
N VAL A 34 -0.36 -3.84 2.32
CA VAL A 34 -0.14 -3.30 0.97
C VAL A 34 0.41 -4.44 0.12
N LYS A 35 -0.40 -4.89 -0.83
CA LYS A 35 -0.02 -5.86 -1.84
C LYS A 35 0.26 -5.12 -3.14
N MET A 36 1.52 -5.14 -3.56
CA MET A 36 1.93 -4.62 -4.86
C MET A 36 1.74 -5.72 -5.89
N GLY A 37 1.01 -5.43 -6.97
CA GLY A 37 0.87 -6.33 -8.10
C GLY A 37 2.19 -6.51 -8.83
N GLU A 38 2.36 -7.63 -9.52
CA GLU A 38 3.62 -7.95 -10.18
C GLU A 38 3.92 -6.97 -11.33
N GLY A 39 5.12 -6.41 -11.33
CA GLY A 39 5.62 -5.56 -12.40
C GLY A 39 6.04 -6.38 -13.62
N ARG A 40 5.10 -6.99 -14.35
CA ARG A 40 5.40 -7.69 -15.61
C ARG A 40 5.25 -6.77 -16.80
N PHE A 41 6.38 -6.36 -17.40
CA PHE A 41 6.37 -5.76 -18.73
C PHE A 41 6.59 -6.87 -19.75
N GLN A 42 5.61 -7.10 -20.63
CA GLN A 42 5.73 -8.07 -21.72
C GLN A 42 6.20 -7.34 -22.98
N CYS A 43 7.45 -7.56 -23.39
CA CYS A 43 8.00 -7.03 -24.63
C CYS A 43 8.41 -8.22 -25.52
N GLY A 44 7.55 -8.57 -26.49
CA GLY A 44 7.72 -9.78 -27.29
C GLY A 44 7.55 -11.06 -26.44
N GLU A 45 8.41 -12.08 -26.67
CA GLU A 45 8.40 -13.34 -25.92
C GLU A 45 9.13 -13.27 -24.56
N THR A 46 9.70 -12.11 -24.20
CA THR A 46 10.48 -11.95 -22.97
C THR A 46 9.63 -11.28 -21.89
N THR A 47 9.36 -12.00 -20.80
CA THR A 47 8.71 -11.47 -19.60
C THR A 47 9.78 -11.06 -18.60
N SER A 48 10.00 -9.77 -18.42
CA SER A 48 10.83 -9.25 -17.32
C SER A 48 9.97 -9.14 -16.07
N LYS A 49 10.27 -9.94 -15.04
CA LYS A 49 9.53 -9.99 -13.76
C LYS A 49 9.92 -8.88 -12.77
N ASP A 50 11.09 -8.26 -12.98
CA ASP A 50 11.63 -7.25 -12.07
C ASP A 50 11.76 -5.89 -12.79
N LEU A 51 10.66 -5.17 -12.91
CA LEU A 51 10.70 -3.75 -13.21
C LEU A 51 11.35 -3.02 -12.03
N ARG A 52 12.66 -2.69 -12.15
CA ARG A 52 13.41 -1.82 -11.21
C ARG A 52 12.62 -0.52 -11.00
N GLY A 53 11.79 -0.45 -9.96
CA GLY A 53 10.94 0.70 -9.68
C GLY A 53 9.65 0.40 -8.91
N LYS A 54 9.11 -0.84 -8.93
CA LYS A 54 8.02 -1.21 -8.03
C LYS A 54 8.56 -1.56 -6.64
N SER A 55 7.93 -1.02 -5.60
CA SER A 55 8.16 -1.44 -4.21
C SER A 55 7.62 -2.84 -3.98
N ASP A 56 8.19 -3.55 -3.02
CA ASP A 56 7.67 -4.85 -2.60
C ASP A 56 6.40 -4.68 -1.73
N SER A 57 5.62 -5.75 -1.62
CA SER A 57 4.47 -5.81 -0.73
C SER A 57 4.92 -5.68 0.73
N PHE A 58 4.18 -4.93 1.54
CA PHE A 58 4.53 -4.72 2.95
C PHE A 58 3.31 -4.62 3.85
N LYS A 59 3.53 -4.95 5.12
CA LYS A 59 2.56 -4.77 6.20
C LYS A 59 3.10 -3.71 7.14
N GLU A 60 2.25 -2.81 7.59
CA GLU A 60 2.62 -1.77 8.54
C GLU A 60 1.60 -1.68 9.67
N ALA A 61 2.11 -1.58 10.90
CA ALA A 61 1.36 -1.13 12.05
C ALA A 61 1.93 0.22 12.51
N SER A 62 1.06 1.19 12.77
CA SER A 62 1.45 2.53 13.23
C SER A 62 0.55 3.03 14.34
N ILE A 63 1.13 3.84 15.23
CA ILE A 63 0.44 4.58 16.28
C ILE A 63 0.76 6.07 16.11
N GLY A 64 -0.17 6.95 16.41
CA GLY A 64 0.03 8.38 16.25
C GLY A 64 -0.84 9.22 17.18
N ILE A 65 -0.41 10.47 17.36
CA ILE A 65 -1.13 11.53 18.05
C ILE A 65 -1.15 12.75 17.14
N GLU A 66 -2.32 13.36 16.99
CA GLU A 66 -2.49 14.60 16.22
C GLU A 66 -3.09 15.65 17.15
N TYR A 67 -2.54 16.86 17.10
CA TYR A 67 -2.93 18.01 17.91
C TYR A 67 -3.14 19.22 16.98
N TRP A 68 -4.25 19.94 17.17
CA TRP A 68 -4.62 21.12 16.41
C TRP A 68 -4.59 22.38 17.30
N PHE A 69 -4.12 23.51 16.75
CA PHE A 69 -4.02 24.80 17.43
C PHE A 69 -4.76 25.90 16.66
#